data_AF-A0A6F8YHV2-F1
#
_entry.id   AF-A0A6F8YHV2-F1
#
_cell.length_a   1.000
_cell.length_b   1.000
_cell.length_c   1.000
_cell.angle_alpha   90.00
_cell.angle_beta   90.00
_cell.angle_gamma   90.00
#
_symmetry.space_group_name_H-M   'P 1'
#
loop_
_entity.id
_entity.type
_entity.pdbx_description
1 polymer ?
#
loop_
_entity_poly.entity_id
_entity_poly.type
_entity_poly.pdbx_seq_one_letter_code
_entity_poly.pdbx_strand_id
1 'polypeptide(L)'
;MVPDLLRTPEYVAAFIRRRQGPAVTDVEVAWWTRMWAERQDVLERSQSSRLQAVVAESALRSVVGGGSGTLRGQLERLVRVPDEGGPGDLRVLLTGVGYLPGVEESFTAYDLPAGYPSPIACSERLGGIAIHEEGVAELYANAFERLWESALDPQESAAFIGHLATDLSTRTNRLKGEGANQARTVRADHPRAMARPAHAGATRRTRPDAQVHRRLTGRGVLHARTL
;
A
#
# COMPACT_ATOMS: atom_id res chain seq x y z
N MET A 1 -2.82 -6.03 0.21
CA MET A 1 -2.71 -4.63 0.69
C MET A 1 -2.50 -3.74 -0.52
N VAL A 2 -2.52 -2.40 -0.42
CA VAL A 2 -2.08 -1.57 -1.56
C VAL A 2 -0.58 -1.80 -1.80
N PRO A 3 -0.10 -2.05 -3.03
CA PRO A 3 1.31 -2.29 -3.31
C PRO A 3 2.21 -1.15 -2.83
N ASP A 4 3.36 -1.51 -2.27
CA ASP A 4 4.27 -0.61 -1.56
C ASP A 4 4.69 0.62 -2.37
N LEU A 5 4.96 0.42 -3.66
CA LEU A 5 5.40 1.47 -4.57
C LEU A 5 4.28 2.42 -4.99
N LEU A 6 3.03 2.10 -4.68
CA LEU A 6 1.87 2.92 -5.01
C LEU A 6 1.29 3.67 -3.80
N ARG A 7 1.87 3.51 -2.61
CA ARG A 7 1.36 4.14 -1.37
C ARG A 7 1.74 5.61 -1.27
N THR A 8 0.85 6.48 -0.79
CA THR A 8 1.20 7.87 -0.48
C THR A 8 1.98 7.96 0.84
N PRO A 9 2.77 9.02 1.07
CA PRO A 9 3.46 9.23 2.33
C PRO A 9 2.56 9.17 3.56
N GLU A 10 1.33 9.70 3.46
CA GLU A 10 0.34 9.70 4.53
C GLU A 10 -0.18 8.27 4.80
N TYR A 11 -0.41 7.50 3.74
CA TYR A 11 -0.83 6.10 3.85
C TYR A 11 0.26 5.24 4.49
N VAL A 12 1.51 5.42 4.08
CA VAL A 12 2.68 4.76 4.68
C VAL A 12 2.81 5.13 6.16
N ALA A 13 2.70 6.41 6.50
CA ALA A 13 2.77 6.86 7.89
C ALA A 13 1.66 6.27 8.77
N ALA A 14 0.43 6.19 8.25
CA ALA A 14 -0.68 5.54 8.93
C ALA A 14 -0.43 4.04 9.13
N PHE A 15 0.08 3.36 8.11
CA PHE A 15 0.44 1.94 8.16
C PHE A 15 1.50 1.64 9.21
N ILE A 16 2.59 2.41 9.23
CA ILE A 16 3.67 2.22 10.21
C ILE A 16 3.15 2.38 11.63
N ARG A 17 2.36 3.44 11.89
CA ARG A 17 1.75 3.68 13.21
C ARG A 17 0.85 2.53 13.64
N ARG A 18 0.07 1.97 12.71
CA ARG A 18 -0.79 0.82 13.00
C ARG A 18 -0.01 -0.47 13.23
N ARG A 19 1.06 -0.71 12.47
CA ARG A 19 1.90 -1.91 12.58
C ARG A 19 2.75 -1.91 13.85
N GLN A 20 3.36 -0.78 14.20
CA GLN A 20 4.25 -0.66 15.35
C GLN A 20 3.52 -0.34 16.66
N GLY A 21 2.28 0.16 16.57
CA GLY A 21 1.47 0.52 17.72
C GLY A 21 1.89 1.84 18.39
N PRO A 22 1.39 2.13 19.61
CA PRO A 22 1.53 3.44 20.25
C PRO A 22 2.97 3.86 20.59
N ALA A 23 3.93 2.93 20.56
CA ALA A 23 5.32 3.18 20.98
C ALA A 23 6.18 3.81 19.88
N VAL A 24 5.71 3.85 18.63
CA VAL A 24 6.49 4.43 17.53
C VAL A 24 6.52 5.94 17.62
N THR A 25 7.71 6.52 17.50
CA THR A 25 7.90 7.97 17.51
C THR A 25 7.69 8.57 16.12
N ASP A 26 7.38 9.87 16.07
CA ASP A 26 7.26 10.57 14.80
C ASP A 26 8.57 10.59 13.99
N VAL A 27 9.71 10.58 14.68
CA VAL A 27 11.04 10.49 14.05
C VAL A 27 11.22 9.14 13.34
N GLU A 28 10.80 8.05 13.97
CA GLU A 28 10.85 6.72 13.35
C GLU A 28 9.88 6.61 12.17
N VAL A 29 8.67 7.15 12.31
CA VAL A 29 7.71 7.20 11.20
C VAL A 29 8.28 7.99 10.02
N ALA A 30 8.84 9.17 10.26
CA ALA A 30 9.44 10.00 9.21
C ALA A 30 10.62 9.30 8.53
N TRP A 31 11.44 8.57 9.28
CA TRP A 31 12.55 7.80 8.72
C TRP A 31 12.06 6.71 7.77
N TRP A 32 11.07 5.91 8.19
CA TRP A 32 10.48 4.88 7.34
C TRP A 32 9.79 5.48 6.11
N THR A 33 8.99 6.53 6.28
CA THR A 33 8.33 7.21 5.15
C THR A 33 9.34 7.74 4.14
N ARG A 34 10.46 8.30 4.59
CA ARG A 34 11.56 8.72 3.70
C ARG A 34 12.14 7.53 2.93
N MET A 35 12.43 6.42 3.59
CA MET A 35 12.92 5.22 2.90
C MET A 35 11.92 4.66 1.88
N TRP A 36 10.62 4.83 2.09
CA TRP A 36 9.60 4.48 1.10
C TRP A 36 9.63 5.45 -0.10
N ALA A 37 9.68 6.76 0.15
CA ALA A 37 9.76 7.76 -0.91
C ALA A 37 10.99 7.55 -1.81
N GLU A 38 12.16 7.26 -1.22
CA GLU A 38 13.39 6.95 -1.96
C GLU A 38 13.24 5.72 -2.89
N ARG A 39 12.34 4.78 -2.59
CA ARG A 39 12.01 3.65 -3.48
C ARG A 39 11.05 4.06 -4.59
N GLN A 40 10.04 4.86 -4.30
CA GLN A 40 9.09 5.35 -5.31
C GLN A 40 9.78 6.22 -6.36
N ASP A 41 10.74 7.02 -5.93
CA ASP A 41 11.57 7.84 -6.81
C ASP A 41 12.25 7.02 -7.95
N VAL A 42 12.56 5.74 -7.72
CA VAL A 42 13.19 4.88 -8.73
C VAL A 42 12.22 4.59 -9.88
N LEU A 43 10.92 4.48 -9.60
CA LEU A 43 9.89 4.35 -10.64
C LEU A 43 9.70 5.66 -11.39
N GLU A 44 9.74 6.80 -10.70
CA GLU A 44 9.46 8.10 -11.30
C GLU A 44 10.64 8.64 -12.15
N ARG A 45 11.89 8.29 -11.81
CA ARG A 45 13.09 8.78 -12.49
C ARG A 45 13.51 7.98 -13.72
N SER A 46 13.01 6.75 -13.87
CA SER A 46 13.43 5.82 -14.92
C SER A 46 12.36 5.71 -16.00
N GLN A 47 12.60 6.32 -17.16
CA GLN A 47 11.71 6.16 -18.33
C GLN A 47 11.62 4.71 -18.84
N SER A 48 12.52 3.83 -18.38
CA SER A 48 12.55 2.41 -18.73
C SER A 48 11.98 1.49 -17.66
N SER A 49 11.56 2.00 -16.50
CA SER A 49 10.92 1.16 -15.47
C SER A 49 9.43 1.07 -15.73
N ARG A 50 8.89 -0.15 -15.76
CA ARG A 50 7.45 -0.40 -15.83
C ARG A 50 6.99 -1.12 -14.58
N LEU A 51 5.83 -0.72 -14.07
CA LEU A 51 5.14 -1.38 -12.98
C LEU A 51 3.81 -1.93 -13.49
N GLN A 52 3.53 -3.20 -13.24
CA GLN A 52 2.20 -3.79 -13.36
C GLN A 52 1.72 -4.17 -11.97
N ALA A 53 0.56 -3.68 -11.57
CA ALA A 53 0.01 -3.92 -10.26
C ALA A 53 -1.41 -4.48 -10.37
N VAL A 54 -1.67 -5.57 -9.65
CA VAL A 54 -3.03 -6.04 -9.37
C VAL A 54 -3.33 -5.72 -7.92
N VAL A 55 -4.50 -5.16 -7.63
CA VAL A 55 -4.90 -4.85 -6.26
C VAL A 55 -6.26 -5.44 -5.98
N ALA A 56 -6.36 -6.24 -4.92
CA ALA A 56 -7.63 -6.77 -4.47
C ALA A 56 -8.55 -5.63 -4.00
N GLU A 57 -9.84 -5.70 -4.36
CA GLU A 57 -10.87 -4.78 -3.89
C GLU A 57 -10.85 -4.62 -2.36
N SER A 58 -10.67 -5.71 -1.62
CA SER A 58 -10.62 -5.70 -0.15
C SER A 58 -9.51 -4.79 0.39
N ALA A 59 -8.39 -4.67 -0.33
CA ALA A 59 -7.29 -3.78 0.04
C ALA A 59 -7.65 -2.30 -0.16
N LEU A 60 -8.42 -1.97 -1.20
CA LEU A 60 -8.90 -0.61 -1.49
C LEU A 60 -9.96 -0.13 -0.49
N ARG A 61 -10.68 -1.06 0.15
CA ARG A 61 -11.68 -0.76 1.18
C ARG A 61 -11.10 -0.71 2.60
N SER A 62 -9.86 -1.18 2.78
CA SER A 62 -9.25 -1.31 4.10
C SER A 62 -8.67 0.02 4.61
N VAL A 63 -9.28 0.57 5.66
CA VAL A 63 -8.77 1.78 6.33
C VAL A 63 -7.58 1.40 7.21
N VAL A 64 -6.38 1.88 6.86
CA VAL A 64 -5.11 1.52 7.52
C VAL A 64 -4.73 2.44 8.71
N GLY A 65 -5.68 3.24 9.19
CA GLY A 65 -5.42 4.30 10.17
C GLY A 65 -5.44 5.67 9.49
N GLY A 66 -5.25 6.76 10.23
CA GLY A 66 -5.28 8.12 9.66
C GLY A 66 -6.66 8.60 9.15
N GLY A 67 -7.72 7.83 9.40
CA GLY A 67 -9.09 8.16 9.02
C GLY A 67 -9.41 8.01 7.52
N SER A 68 -10.64 8.34 7.15
CA SER A 68 -11.13 8.24 5.76
C SER A 68 -10.40 9.16 4.79
N GLY A 69 -9.87 10.29 5.27
CA GLY A 69 -9.10 11.23 4.46
C GLY A 69 -7.81 10.64 3.90
N THR A 70 -7.11 9.81 4.68
CA THR A 70 -5.88 9.14 4.27
C THR A 70 -6.16 8.10 3.18
N LEU A 71 -7.19 7.27 3.38
CA LEU A 71 -7.58 6.28 2.37
C LEU A 71 -8.07 6.96 1.09
N ARG A 72 -8.84 8.04 1.18
CA ARG A 72 -9.29 8.80 0.01
C ARG A 72 -8.10 9.35 -0.80
N GLY A 73 -7.15 10.02 -0.14
CA GLY A 73 -5.95 10.54 -0.82
C GLY A 73 -5.14 9.43 -1.49
N GLN A 74 -5.06 8.26 -0.85
CA GLN A 74 -4.47 7.06 -1.45
C GLN A 74 -5.21 6.62 -2.72
N LEU A 75 -6.54 6.50 -2.68
CA LEU A 75 -7.33 6.11 -3.85
C LEU A 75 -7.21 7.12 -4.99
N GLU A 76 -7.22 8.42 -4.68
CA GLU A 76 -7.03 9.50 -5.66
C GLU A 76 -5.66 9.43 -6.34
N ARG A 77 -4.61 9.01 -5.62
CA ARG A 77 -3.28 8.75 -6.21
C ARG A 77 -3.29 7.52 -7.13
N LEU A 78 -4.05 6.47 -6.78
CA LEU A 78 -4.13 5.24 -7.57
C LEU A 78 -4.85 5.45 -8.90
N VAL A 79 -5.88 6.30 -8.95
CA VAL A 79 -6.57 6.64 -10.21
C VAL A 79 -5.62 7.24 -11.25
N ARG A 80 -4.57 7.94 -10.80
CA ARG A 80 -3.57 8.60 -11.68
C ARG A 80 -2.41 7.69 -12.09
N VAL A 81 -2.36 6.45 -11.60
CA VAL A 81 -1.27 5.51 -11.95
C VAL A 81 -1.33 5.13 -13.43
N PRO A 82 -2.49 4.76 -14.02
CA PRO A 82 -2.59 4.34 -15.41
C PRO A 82 -2.59 5.48 -16.46
N ASP A 83 -2.39 6.74 -16.07
CA ASP A 83 -2.46 7.88 -17.00
C ASP A 83 -1.40 7.79 -18.12
N GLU A 84 -1.66 8.39 -19.28
CA GLU A 84 -0.77 8.35 -20.45
C GLU A 84 0.65 8.86 -20.12
N GLY A 85 1.63 7.95 -20.06
CA GLY A 85 3.02 8.23 -19.67
C GLY A 85 3.33 8.00 -18.18
N GLY A 86 2.38 7.45 -17.43
CA GLY A 86 2.55 7.03 -16.04
C GLY A 86 3.53 5.87 -15.88
N PRO A 87 4.06 5.65 -14.66
CA PRO A 87 5.10 4.65 -14.40
C PRO A 87 4.59 3.20 -14.40
N GLY A 88 3.30 2.95 -14.66
CA GLY A 88 2.76 1.60 -14.66
C GLY A 88 1.25 1.45 -14.91
N ASP A 89 0.84 0.20 -15.07
CA ASP A 89 -0.55 -0.24 -15.20
C ASP A 89 -1.07 -0.75 -13.86
N LEU A 90 -2.30 -0.38 -13.51
CA LEU A 90 -2.98 -0.82 -12.28
C LEU A 90 -4.32 -1.46 -12.63
N ARG A 91 -4.53 -2.69 -12.14
CA ARG A 91 -5.78 -3.43 -12.29
C ARG A 91 -6.39 -3.82 -10.95
N VAL A 92 -7.71 -3.85 -10.88
CA VAL A 92 -8.45 -4.24 -9.67
C VAL A 92 -8.98 -5.66 -9.82
N LEU A 93 -8.63 -6.51 -8.86
CA LEU A 93 -9.23 -7.83 -8.71
C LEU A 93 -10.44 -7.73 -7.79
N LEU A 94 -11.64 -7.96 -8.34
CA LEU A 94 -12.89 -7.89 -7.59
C LEU A 94 -13.03 -9.05 -6.60
N THR A 95 -13.77 -8.82 -5.53
CA THR A 95 -14.07 -9.87 -4.56
C THR A 95 -14.95 -10.94 -5.21
N GLY A 96 -14.61 -12.22 -5.04
CA GLY A 96 -15.39 -13.34 -5.57
C GLY A 96 -14.94 -13.84 -6.94
N VAL A 97 -13.91 -13.24 -7.54
CA VAL A 97 -13.24 -13.75 -8.75
C VAL A 97 -12.31 -14.93 -8.39
N GLY A 98 -12.90 -16.01 -7.88
CA GLY A 98 -12.21 -17.28 -7.58
C GLY A 98 -11.09 -17.23 -6.53
N TYR A 99 -10.76 -18.38 -5.96
CA TYR A 99 -9.51 -18.56 -5.23
C TYR A 99 -8.41 -18.85 -6.25
N LEU A 100 -7.33 -18.08 -6.27
CA LEU A 100 -6.13 -18.40 -7.04
C LEU A 100 -5.19 -19.21 -6.15
N PRO A 101 -5.04 -20.53 -6.39
CA PRO A 101 -4.20 -21.38 -5.56
C PRO A 101 -2.75 -20.89 -5.56
N GLY A 102 -2.15 -20.83 -4.37
CA GLY A 102 -0.73 -20.50 -4.19
C GLY A 102 -0.42 -19.02 -3.93
N VAL A 103 -1.44 -18.16 -3.80
CA VAL A 103 -1.24 -16.73 -3.49
C VAL A 103 -1.97 -16.38 -2.19
N GLU A 104 -1.39 -16.79 -1.06
CA GLU A 104 -1.88 -16.44 0.28
C GLU A 104 -1.23 -15.14 0.81
N GLU A 105 -0.16 -14.70 0.17
CA GLU A 105 0.69 -13.60 0.59
C GLU A 105 0.87 -12.59 -0.57
N SER A 106 1.06 -11.31 -0.24
CA SER A 106 1.47 -10.31 -1.22
C SER A 106 2.88 -10.60 -1.72
N PHE A 107 3.10 -10.38 -3.01
CA PHE A 107 4.40 -10.61 -3.63
C PHE A 107 4.71 -9.57 -4.71
N THR A 108 5.98 -9.49 -5.08
CA THR A 108 6.45 -8.74 -6.23
C THR A 108 7.41 -9.61 -7.04
N ALA A 109 7.11 -9.82 -8.31
CA ALA A 109 8.02 -10.44 -9.26
C ALA A 109 8.76 -9.36 -10.06
N TYR A 110 10.06 -9.56 -10.28
CA TYR A 110 10.94 -8.64 -10.98
C TYR A 110 11.55 -9.34 -12.18
N ASP A 111 11.42 -8.71 -13.35
CA ASP A 111 12.28 -8.97 -14.49
C ASP A 111 13.43 -7.96 -14.46
N LEU A 112 14.64 -8.49 -14.28
CA LEU A 112 15.87 -7.70 -14.18
C LEU A 112 16.65 -7.75 -15.50
N PRO A 113 17.46 -6.71 -15.80
CA PRO A 113 18.30 -6.72 -17.00
C PRO A 113 19.32 -7.86 -16.99
N ALA A 114 19.82 -8.17 -18.18
CA ALA A 114 20.87 -9.18 -18.37
C ALA A 114 22.07 -8.94 -17.44
N GLY A 115 22.56 -10.03 -16.82
CA GLY A 115 23.64 -10.00 -15.82
C GLY A 115 23.16 -10.07 -14.37
N TYR A 116 21.85 -10.07 -14.13
CA TYR A 116 21.23 -10.33 -12.83
C TYR A 116 20.40 -11.62 -12.86
N PRO A 117 20.17 -12.29 -11.71
CA PRO A 117 19.19 -13.37 -11.63
C PRO A 117 17.81 -12.82 -12.01
N SER A 118 17.11 -13.50 -12.93
CA SER A 118 15.79 -13.10 -13.41
C SER A 118 15.05 -14.34 -13.93
N PRO A 119 13.75 -14.54 -13.62
CA PRO A 119 12.94 -13.72 -12.71
C PRO A 119 13.35 -13.88 -11.25
N ILE A 120 13.08 -12.85 -10.43
CA ILE A 120 13.15 -12.92 -8.96
C ILE A 120 11.76 -12.62 -8.41
N ALA A 121 11.31 -13.37 -7.41
CA ALA A 121 10.10 -13.05 -6.68
C ALA A 121 10.40 -12.75 -5.21
N CYS A 122 9.75 -11.72 -4.67
CA CYS A 122 9.82 -11.35 -3.27
C CYS A 122 8.44 -11.50 -2.64
N SER A 123 8.30 -12.27 -1.56
CA SER A 123 7.05 -12.37 -0.80
C SER A 123 7.22 -11.78 0.60
N GLU A 124 6.23 -11.03 1.05
CA GLU A 124 6.22 -10.45 2.40
C GLU A 124 5.61 -11.43 3.40
N ARG A 125 6.38 -11.76 4.45
CA ARG A 125 5.97 -12.66 5.53
C ARG A 125 6.04 -11.97 6.87
N LEU A 126 5.36 -12.53 7.87
CA LEU A 126 5.42 -12.07 9.25
C LEU A 126 6.89 -11.97 9.77
N GLY A 127 7.78 -12.85 9.28
CA GLY A 127 9.20 -12.88 9.62
C GLY A 127 10.13 -12.02 8.77
N GLY A 128 9.63 -11.33 7.73
CA GLY A 128 10.46 -10.53 6.81
C GLY A 128 10.16 -10.80 5.35
N ILE A 129 11.08 -10.41 4.47
CA ILE A 129 10.95 -10.63 3.02
C ILE A 129 11.64 -11.96 2.67
N ALA A 130 10.92 -12.86 2.00
CA ALA A 130 11.51 -14.03 1.39
C ALA A 130 11.81 -13.74 -0.09
N ILE A 131 13.02 -14.08 -0.54
CA ILE A 131 13.46 -13.93 -1.93
C ILE A 131 13.48 -15.32 -2.56
N HIS A 132 12.90 -15.44 -3.74
CA HIS A 132 12.79 -16.66 -4.52
C HIS A 132 13.41 -16.45 -5.89
N GLU A 133 14.16 -17.43 -6.36
CA GLU A 133 14.85 -17.42 -7.66
C GLU A 133 14.43 -18.66 -8.47
N GLU A 134 14.84 -18.70 -9.74
CA GLU A 134 14.64 -19.85 -10.65
C GLU A 134 13.18 -20.30 -10.75
N GLY A 135 12.92 -21.61 -10.76
CA GLY A 135 11.58 -22.17 -10.95
C GLY A 135 10.55 -21.70 -9.92
N VAL A 136 10.96 -21.28 -8.71
CA VAL A 136 10.02 -20.72 -7.74
C VAL A 136 9.58 -19.31 -8.15
N ALA A 137 10.50 -18.49 -8.67
CA ALA A 137 10.16 -17.17 -9.19
C ALA A 137 9.21 -17.26 -10.41
N GLU A 138 9.38 -18.28 -11.25
CA GLU A 138 8.46 -18.55 -12.37
C GLU A 138 7.04 -18.88 -11.91
N LEU A 139 6.87 -19.60 -10.79
CA LEU A 139 5.54 -19.86 -10.22
C LEU A 139 4.82 -18.57 -9.82
N TYR A 140 5.52 -17.61 -9.23
CA TYR A 140 4.97 -16.29 -8.89
C TYR A 140 4.64 -15.46 -10.13
N ALA A 141 5.53 -15.45 -11.14
CA ALA A 141 5.26 -14.76 -12.40
C ALA A 141 4.01 -15.32 -13.09
N ASN A 142 3.89 -16.64 -13.20
CA ASN A 142 2.71 -17.30 -13.76
C ASN A 142 1.44 -17.04 -12.95
N ALA A 143 1.54 -16.97 -11.61
CA ALA A 143 0.42 -16.61 -10.76
C ALA A 143 -0.04 -15.16 -11.01
N PHE A 144 0.91 -14.23 -11.20
CA PHE A 144 0.59 -12.86 -11.56
C PHE A 144 -0.15 -12.75 -12.89
N GLU A 145 0.29 -13.45 -13.93
CA GLU A 145 -0.38 -13.39 -15.24
C GLU A 145 -1.85 -13.85 -15.14
N ARG A 146 -2.13 -14.91 -14.37
CA ARG A 146 -3.53 -15.34 -14.12
C ARG A 146 -4.36 -14.29 -13.36
N LEU A 147 -3.74 -13.62 -12.39
CA LEU A 147 -4.37 -12.50 -11.67
C LEU A 147 -4.65 -11.33 -12.61
N TRP A 148 -3.71 -11.03 -13.49
CA TRP A 148 -3.77 -9.93 -14.46
C TRP A 148 -4.91 -10.11 -15.46
N GLU A 149 -5.07 -11.34 -15.97
CA GLU A 149 -6.14 -11.74 -16.88
C GLU A 149 -7.53 -11.74 -16.22
N SER A 150 -7.59 -12.03 -14.92
CA SER A 150 -8.85 -12.10 -14.16
C SER A 150 -9.28 -10.74 -13.59
N ALA A 151 -8.38 -9.77 -13.53
CA ALA A 151 -8.64 -8.43 -13.01
C ALA A 151 -9.37 -7.56 -14.05
N LEU A 152 -10.08 -6.53 -13.55
CA LEU A 152 -10.67 -5.50 -14.41
C LEU A 152 -9.62 -4.86 -15.30
N ASP A 153 -10.04 -4.40 -16.48
CA ASP A 153 -9.14 -3.66 -17.35
C ASP A 153 -8.71 -2.32 -16.68
N PRO A 154 -7.67 -1.63 -17.19
CA PRO A 154 -7.18 -0.40 -16.57
C PRO A 154 -8.23 0.71 -16.44
N GLN A 155 -9.13 0.86 -17.42
CA GLN A 155 -10.15 1.91 -17.42
C GLN A 155 -11.27 1.60 -16.42
N GLU A 156 -11.75 0.35 -16.41
CA GLU A 156 -12.72 -0.14 -15.43
C GLU A 156 -12.16 -0.06 -14.00
N SER A 157 -10.88 -0.38 -13.84
CA SER A 157 -10.16 -0.28 -12.57
C SER A 157 -10.10 1.16 -12.05
N ALA A 158 -9.73 2.11 -12.92
CA ALA A 158 -9.69 3.53 -12.56
C ALA A 158 -11.08 4.06 -12.19
N ALA A 159 -12.11 3.69 -12.95
CA ALA A 159 -13.50 4.04 -12.64
C ALA A 159 -13.93 3.48 -11.28
N PHE A 160 -13.66 2.20 -11.01
CA PHE A 160 -13.97 1.54 -9.75
C PHE A 160 -13.31 2.24 -8.56
N ILE A 161 -12.01 2.55 -8.65
CA ILE A 161 -11.27 3.25 -7.61
C ILE A 161 -11.83 4.66 -7.39
N GLY A 162 -12.16 5.38 -8.47
CA GLY A 162 -12.76 6.71 -8.41
C GLY A 162 -14.12 6.72 -7.70
N HIS A 163 -14.96 5.73 -7.97
CA HIS A 163 -16.23 5.55 -7.25
C HIS A 163 -16.00 5.31 -5.75
N LEU A 164 -15.05 4.46 -5.37
CA LEU A 164 -14.70 4.25 -3.95
C LEU A 164 -14.23 5.53 -3.25
N ALA A 165 -13.40 6.34 -3.92
CA ALA A 165 -12.93 7.61 -3.39
C ALA A 165 -14.10 8.59 -3.15
N THR A 166 -15.06 8.63 -4.08
CA THR A 166 -16.26 9.46 -3.99
C THR A 166 -17.17 9.01 -2.84
N ASP A 167 -17.42 7.71 -2.70
CA ASP A 167 -18.25 7.16 -1.63
C ASP A 167 -17.71 7.49 -0.23
N LEU A 168 -16.39 7.44 -0.06
CA LEU A 168 -15.74 7.81 1.20
C LEU A 168 -15.95 9.29 1.55
N SER A 169 -15.99 10.17 0.54
CA SER A 169 -16.26 11.59 0.72
C SER A 169 -17.70 11.82 1.21
N THR A 170 -18.68 11.14 0.61
CA THR A 170 -20.09 11.27 0.95
C THR A 170 -20.38 10.74 2.35
N ARG A 171 -19.82 9.59 2.72
CA ARG A 171 -19.95 9.03 4.08
C ARG A 171 -19.33 9.95 5.12
N THR A 172 -18.13 10.48 4.85
CA THR A 172 -17.46 11.42 5.77
C THR A 172 -18.27 12.69 5.97
N ASN A 173 -18.90 13.22 4.91
CA ASN A 173 -19.73 14.41 4.98
C ASN A 173 -21.04 14.17 5.76
N ARG A 174 -21.69 13.01 5.59
CA ARG A 174 -22.88 12.66 6.41
C ARG A 174 -22.54 12.56 7.89
N LEU A 175 -21.47 11.85 8.24
CA LEU A 175 -21.04 11.69 9.64
C LEU A 175 -20.66 13.03 10.29
N LYS A 176 -20.01 13.94 9.54
CA LYS A 176 -19.73 15.30 10.03
C LYS A 176 -20.99 16.14 10.20
N GLY A 177 -21.96 16.03 9.28
CA GLY A 177 -23.25 16.72 9.37
C GLY A 177 -24.10 16.25 10.56
N GLU A 178 -24.12 14.95 10.82
CA GLU A 178 -24.81 14.35 11.98
C GLU A 178 -24.12 14.69 13.30
N GLY A 179 -22.78 14.64 13.34
CA GLY A 179 -22.00 15.05 14.51
C GLY A 179 -22.10 16.54 14.83
N ALA A 180 -22.18 17.41 13.83
CA ALA A 180 -22.43 18.84 14.02
C ALA A 180 -23.85 19.13 14.54
N ASN A 181 -24.83 18.32 14.13
CA ASN A 181 -26.20 18.41 14.63
C ASN A 181 -26.31 17.94 16.09
N GLN A 182 -25.61 16.85 16.45
CA GLN A 182 -25.56 16.32 17.82
C GLN A 182 -24.72 17.18 18.78
N ALA A 183 -23.61 17.78 18.33
CA ALA A 183 -22.81 18.70 19.14
C ALA A 183 -23.55 20.01 19.48
N ARG A 184 -24.54 20.39 18.64
CA ARG A 184 -25.48 21.48 18.96
C ARG A 184 -26.46 21.10 20.07
N THR A 185 -26.81 19.83 20.20
CA THR A 185 -27.73 19.31 21.22
C THR A 185 -27.05 19.08 22.57
N VAL A 186 -25.77 18.69 22.59
CA VAL A 186 -25.06 18.30 23.83
C VAL A 186 -24.43 19.49 24.58
N ARG A 187 -24.27 20.67 23.96
CA ARG A 187 -23.71 21.87 24.63
C ARG A 187 -24.61 22.45 25.75
N ALA A 188 -25.76 21.84 26.00
CA ALA A 188 -26.71 22.27 27.03
C ALA A 188 -26.50 21.62 28.40
N ASP A 189 -25.76 20.51 28.54
CA ASP A 189 -25.62 19.86 29.85
C ASP A 189 -24.27 19.19 30.09
N HIS A 190 -23.67 19.59 31.21
CA HIS A 190 -22.86 18.82 32.19
C HIS A 190 -21.41 19.26 32.49
N PRO A 191 -21.00 19.23 33.80
CA PRO A 191 -19.75 19.78 34.29
C PRO A 191 -18.59 18.76 34.41
N ARG A 192 -17.40 19.33 34.67
CA ARG A 192 -16.05 18.73 34.76
C ARG A 192 -15.86 17.67 35.86
N ALA A 193 -15.12 16.61 35.54
CA ALA A 193 -14.27 15.84 36.48
C ALA A 193 -13.11 15.16 35.69
N MET A 194 -11.85 15.56 35.92
CA MET A 194 -10.85 14.98 36.85
C MET A 194 -10.20 13.68 36.36
N ALA A 195 -8.90 13.80 36.04
CA ALA A 195 -7.98 12.78 35.54
C ALA A 195 -7.37 11.92 36.67
N ARG A 196 -6.80 10.75 36.33
CA ARG A 196 -5.67 10.07 37.02
C ARG A 196 -5.11 8.89 36.17
N PRO A 197 -3.92 8.33 36.46
CA PRO A 197 -2.80 8.30 35.50
C PRO A 197 -2.36 6.90 35.04
N ALA A 198 -1.39 6.90 34.12
CA ALA A 198 -0.84 5.77 33.38
C ALA A 198 0.32 5.03 34.10
N HIS A 199 0.43 3.73 33.83
CA HIS A 199 1.63 2.90 34.02
C HIS A 199 1.81 1.97 32.82
N ALA A 200 3.03 1.88 32.27
CA ALA A 200 3.81 0.63 32.18
C ALA A 200 4.98 0.77 31.18
N GLY A 201 6.05 0.05 31.50
CA GLY A 201 7.38 0.12 30.90
C GLY A 201 7.48 -0.37 29.45
N ALA A 202 8.45 0.20 28.74
CA ALA A 202 8.81 -0.18 27.37
C ALA A 202 10.06 -1.07 27.37
N THR A 203 9.91 -2.29 26.87
CA THR A 203 11.01 -3.20 26.52
C THR A 203 11.58 -2.83 25.15
N ARG A 204 12.91 -2.71 25.09
CA ARG A 204 13.70 -2.45 23.89
C ARG A 204 13.52 -3.58 22.87
N ARG A 205 13.10 -3.26 21.63
CA ARG A 205 13.18 -4.18 20.48
C ARG A 205 14.11 -3.63 19.42
N THR A 206 14.94 -4.54 18.90
CA THR A 206 16.03 -4.34 17.95
C THR A 206 15.53 -4.03 16.53
N ARG A 207 16.30 -3.20 15.82
CA ARG A 207 16.06 -2.78 14.43
C ARG A 207 16.46 -3.91 13.45
N PRO A 208 15.69 -4.18 12.38
CA PRO A 208 16.17 -5.02 11.28
C PRO A 208 17.03 -4.20 10.30
N ASP A 209 18.09 -4.83 9.80
CA ASP A 209 19.13 -4.25 8.95
C ASP A 209 18.63 -3.70 7.61
N ALA A 210 19.04 -2.47 7.31
CA ALA A 210 18.69 -1.69 6.13
C ALA A 210 19.59 -1.96 4.90
N GLN A 211 20.37 -3.05 4.88
CA GLN A 211 21.49 -3.18 3.94
C GLN A 211 21.19 -3.83 2.57
N VAL A 212 20.00 -4.37 2.33
CA VAL A 212 19.80 -5.20 1.10
C VAL A 212 19.26 -4.42 -0.11
N HIS A 213 18.75 -3.19 0.04
CA HIS A 213 17.96 -2.56 -1.04
C HIS A 213 18.72 -1.60 -1.98
N ARG A 214 20.05 -1.49 -1.85
CA ARG A 214 20.83 -0.45 -2.56
C ARG A 214 21.65 -1.03 -3.71
N ARG A 215 21.02 -1.49 -4.80
CA ARG A 215 21.76 -1.87 -6.03
C ARG A 215 20.93 -2.06 -7.32
N LEU A 216 19.90 -1.26 -7.56
CA LEU A 216 19.16 -1.28 -8.85
C LEU A 216 19.28 0.06 -9.60
N THR A 217 20.50 0.47 -9.94
CA THR A 217 20.80 1.69 -10.72
C THR A 217 21.45 1.39 -12.08
N GLY A 218 21.20 0.20 -12.65
CA GLY A 218 21.64 -0.16 -14.01
C GLY A 218 20.66 0.33 -15.07
N ARG A 219 21.15 0.67 -16.26
CA ARG A 219 20.39 1.09 -17.48
C ARG A 219 19.51 -0.03 -18.09
N GLY A 220 18.90 -0.86 -17.26
CA GLY A 220 17.99 -1.92 -17.66
C GLY A 220 16.53 -1.52 -17.56
N VAL A 221 15.68 -2.12 -18.38
CA VAL A 221 14.24 -2.09 -18.18
C VAL A 221 13.94 -2.94 -16.93
N LEU A 222 13.51 -2.30 -15.86
CA LEU A 222 13.00 -2.98 -14.66
C LEU A 222 11.50 -3.16 -14.86
N HIS A 223 11.04 -4.41 -14.92
CA HIS A 223 9.60 -4.69 -14.91
C HIS A 223 9.24 -5.29 -13.55
N ALA A 224 8.40 -4.59 -12.79
CA ALA A 224 7.89 -5.07 -11.52
C ALA A 224 6.42 -5.45 -11.66
N ARG A 225 6.06 -6.65 -11.21
CA ARG A 225 4.68 -7.18 -11.16
C ARG A 225 4.28 -7.41 -9.72
N THR A 226 3.22 -6.81 -9.21
CA THR A 226 2.88 -6.84 -7.77
C THR A 226 1.41 -7.10 -7.46
N LEU A 227 1.15 -7.87 -6.39
CA LEU A 227 -0.16 -8.09 -5.77
C LEU A 227 -0.21 -7.61 -4.31
#